data_AF-A0A973GQG0-F1
#
_entry.id   AF-A0A973GQG0-F1
#
_cell.length_a   1.000
_cell.length_b   1.000
_cell.length_c   1.000
_cell.angle_alpha   90.00
_cell.angle_beta   90.00
_cell.angle_gamma   90.00
#
_symmetry.space_group_name_H-M   'P 1'
#
loop_
_entity.id
_entity.type
_entity.pdbx_description
1 polymer ?
#
loop_
_entity_poly.entity_id
_entity_poly.type
_entity_poly.pdbx_seq_one_letter_code
_entity_poly.pdbx_strand_id
1 'polypeptide(L)'
;CRKLLWSLTDESGGIGWSAPEMLGEIVSADPARFQDIIPLIASAYEVEEDVFRAGVLYALARIAETAPELAAPYQKIVIMSIADRDPLVKVRGIGLVRLLWPWANSKGIWSREYSELISLSLDKLVSDKGEAWVYQVSNFISIQVGDEAKALLKNIK
;
A
#
# COMPACT_ATOMS: atom_id res chain seq x y z
N CYS A 1 -9.04 -13.18 14.75
CA CYS A 1 -8.04 -13.09 13.66
C CYS A 1 -7.50 -14.44 13.14
N ARG A 2 -7.46 -15.53 13.92
CA ARG A 2 -6.84 -16.81 13.48
C ARG A 2 -7.33 -17.38 12.13
N LYS A 3 -8.63 -17.30 11.83
CA LYS A 3 -9.16 -17.77 10.52
C LYS A 3 -8.64 -16.94 9.34
N LEU A 4 -8.56 -15.61 9.49
CA LEU A 4 -8.04 -14.72 8.45
C LEU A 4 -6.55 -14.95 8.19
N LEU A 5 -5.77 -15.13 9.26
CA LEU A 5 -4.34 -15.43 9.15
C LEU A 5 -4.10 -16.79 8.46
N TRP A 6 -4.95 -17.78 8.74
CA TRP A 6 -4.88 -19.07 8.04
C TRP A 6 -5.22 -18.92 6.55
N SER A 7 -6.18 -18.06 6.18
CA SER A 7 -6.54 -17.79 4.79
C SER A 7 -5.46 -17.08 3.95
N LEU A 8 -4.35 -16.64 4.57
CA LEU A 8 -3.18 -16.10 3.87
C LEU A 8 -2.18 -17.18 3.45
N THR A 9 -2.45 -18.47 3.75
CA THR A 9 -1.59 -19.59 3.37
C THR A 9 -2.18 -20.40 2.23
N ASP A 10 -1.33 -20.93 1.36
CA ASP A 10 -1.72 -21.78 0.22
C ASP A 10 -2.44 -23.06 0.69
N GLU A 11 -2.15 -23.53 1.91
CA GLU A 11 -2.74 -24.72 2.54
C GLU A 11 -4.19 -24.52 2.99
N SER A 12 -4.71 -23.30 2.95
CA SER A 12 -6.06 -22.98 3.42
C SER A 12 -7.19 -23.52 2.54
N GLY A 13 -6.88 -23.84 1.27
CA GLY A 13 -7.83 -24.41 0.32
C GLY A 13 -9.03 -23.51 -0.02
N GLY A 14 -9.01 -22.20 0.31
CA GLY A 14 -10.16 -21.32 0.08
C GLY A 14 -9.85 -19.83 -0.03
N ILE A 15 -10.45 -19.21 -1.06
CA ILE A 15 -11.06 -17.85 -1.28
C ILE A 15 -10.73 -16.72 -0.28
N GLY A 16 -9.52 -16.71 0.28
CA GLY A 16 -9.05 -15.77 1.29
C GLY A 16 -8.51 -14.46 0.75
N TRP A 17 -8.72 -14.15 -0.54
CA TRP A 17 -8.02 -13.07 -1.24
C TRP A 17 -8.21 -11.68 -0.63
N SER A 18 -9.32 -11.45 0.09
CA SER A 18 -9.59 -10.20 0.82
C SER A 18 -9.14 -10.21 2.29
N ALA A 19 -8.38 -11.23 2.73
CA ALA A 19 -7.87 -11.32 4.09
C ALA A 19 -6.95 -10.16 4.48
N PRO A 20 -6.03 -9.67 3.61
CA PRO A 20 -5.23 -8.50 3.93
C PRO A 20 -6.10 -7.27 4.21
N GLU A 21 -7.08 -6.96 3.37
CA GLU A 21 -7.98 -5.81 3.56
C GLU A 21 -8.73 -5.87 4.89
N MET A 22 -9.32 -7.04 5.21
CA MET A 22 -10.04 -7.22 6.48
C MET A 22 -9.12 -7.07 7.69
N LEU A 23 -7.89 -7.59 7.62
CA LEU A 23 -6.92 -7.41 8.69
C LEU A 23 -6.49 -5.95 8.82
N GLY A 24 -6.34 -5.23 7.71
CA GLY A 24 -6.06 -3.80 7.69
C GLY A 24 -7.12 -2.97 8.41
N GLU A 25 -8.40 -3.22 8.14
CA GLU A 25 -9.50 -2.55 8.84
C GLU A 25 -9.44 -2.81 10.36
N ILE A 26 -9.23 -4.07 10.76
CA ILE A 26 -9.13 -4.45 12.19
C ILE A 26 -7.97 -3.71 12.87
N VAL A 27 -6.78 -3.71 12.24
CA VAL A 27 -5.61 -3.04 12.82
C VAL A 27 -5.83 -1.54 12.87
N SER A 28 -6.38 -0.92 11.82
CA SER A 28 -6.61 0.53 11.79
C SER A 28 -7.56 1.02 12.89
N ALA A 29 -8.47 0.16 13.38
CA ALA A 29 -9.39 0.49 14.44
C ALA A 29 -8.72 0.59 15.83
N ASP A 30 -7.64 -0.15 16.07
CA ASP A 30 -6.83 -0.08 17.30
C ASP A 30 -5.37 -0.49 17.01
N PRO A 31 -4.58 0.41 16.39
CA PRO A 31 -3.24 0.05 15.89
C PRO A 31 -2.27 -0.34 17.00
N ALA A 32 -2.40 0.27 18.18
CA ALA A 32 -1.53 -0.04 19.32
C ALA A 32 -1.73 -1.47 19.82
N ARG A 33 -2.98 -1.95 19.84
CA ARG A 33 -3.32 -3.30 20.30
C ARG A 33 -2.95 -4.39 19.31
N PHE A 34 -3.05 -4.11 18.00
CA PHE A 34 -2.89 -5.11 16.94
C PHE A 34 -1.63 -4.92 16.09
N GLN A 35 -0.65 -4.14 16.57
CA GLN A 35 0.60 -3.87 15.85
C GLN A 35 1.40 -5.13 15.48
N ASP A 36 1.26 -6.21 16.24
CA ASP A 36 1.90 -7.51 16.02
C ASP A 36 1.38 -8.23 14.76
N ILE A 37 0.21 -7.83 14.25
CA ILE A 37 -0.37 -8.37 13.01
C ILE A 37 0.24 -7.71 11.77
N ILE A 38 0.74 -6.48 11.88
CA ILE A 38 1.21 -5.69 10.73
C ILE A 38 2.33 -6.41 9.95
N PRO A 39 3.35 -7.01 10.59
CA PRO A 39 4.37 -7.77 9.87
C PRO A 39 3.81 -8.96 9.09
N LEU A 40 2.74 -9.60 9.59
CA LEU A 40 2.08 -10.73 8.92
C LEU A 40 1.31 -10.28 7.68
N ILE A 41 0.67 -9.11 7.75
CA ILE A 41 0.03 -8.48 6.58
C ILE A 41 1.12 -8.13 5.55
N ALA A 42 2.20 -7.48 5.99
CA ALA A 42 3.28 -7.05 5.12
C ALA A 42 3.97 -8.22 4.41
N SER A 43 4.21 -9.34 5.10
CA SER A 43 4.83 -10.53 4.50
C SER A 43 4.00 -11.15 3.39
N ALA A 44 2.67 -10.97 3.40
CA ALA A 44 1.80 -11.47 2.34
C ALA A 44 2.05 -10.79 0.98
N TYR A 45 2.78 -9.66 0.94
CA TYR A 45 3.18 -9.00 -0.31
C TYR A 45 4.22 -9.81 -1.10
N GLU A 46 5.05 -10.57 -0.39
CA GLU A 46 6.18 -11.33 -0.95
C GLU A 46 5.83 -12.79 -1.26
N VAL A 47 4.59 -13.21 -1.02
CA VAL A 47 4.08 -14.51 -1.47
C VAL A 47 4.11 -14.58 -3.00
N GLU A 48 4.40 -15.76 -3.58
CA GLU A 48 4.56 -15.93 -5.03
C GLU A 48 3.31 -15.50 -5.81
N GLU A 49 2.13 -15.63 -5.21
CA GLU A 49 0.88 -15.19 -5.80
C GLU A 49 0.70 -13.67 -5.64
N ASP A 50 0.72 -12.94 -6.76
CA ASP A 50 0.51 -11.48 -6.81
C ASP A 50 -0.86 -11.03 -6.27
N VAL A 51 -1.80 -11.97 -6.05
CA VAL A 51 -3.21 -11.72 -5.68
C VAL A 51 -3.37 -10.89 -4.39
N PHE A 52 -2.44 -11.00 -3.45
CA PHE A 52 -2.52 -10.28 -2.18
C PHE A 52 -1.90 -8.88 -2.21
N ARG A 53 -1.07 -8.55 -3.21
CA ARG A 53 -0.28 -7.30 -3.22
C ARG A 53 -1.15 -6.06 -3.09
N ALA A 54 -2.23 -6.00 -3.87
CA ALA A 54 -3.17 -4.90 -3.78
C ALA A 54 -3.78 -4.82 -2.37
N GLY A 55 -4.20 -5.95 -1.80
CA GLY A 55 -4.81 -6.01 -0.47
C GLY A 55 -3.88 -5.60 0.66
N VAL A 56 -2.61 -5.99 0.59
CA VAL A 56 -1.59 -5.56 1.55
C VAL A 56 -1.41 -4.05 1.51
N LEU A 57 -1.34 -3.44 0.31
CA LEU A 57 -1.22 -2.00 0.19
C LEU A 57 -2.44 -1.25 0.71
N TYR A 58 -3.64 -1.80 0.49
CA TYR A 58 -4.84 -1.27 1.10
C TYR A 58 -4.73 -1.30 2.63
N ALA A 59 -4.38 -2.44 3.21
CA ALA A 59 -4.25 -2.57 4.65
C ALA A 59 -3.21 -1.60 5.23
N LEU A 60 -2.03 -1.47 4.61
CA LEU A 60 -1.02 -0.50 5.02
C LEU A 60 -1.49 0.94 4.89
N ALA A 61 -2.27 1.28 3.85
CA ALA A 61 -2.86 2.60 3.71
C ALA A 61 -3.87 2.91 4.83
N ARG A 62 -4.76 1.95 5.16
CA ARG A 62 -5.73 2.08 6.25
C ARG A 62 -5.03 2.27 7.60
N ILE A 63 -3.96 1.52 7.85
CA ILE A 63 -3.14 1.70 9.06
C ILE A 63 -2.46 3.08 9.04
N ALA A 64 -1.93 3.52 7.90
CA ALA A 64 -1.23 4.80 7.77
C ALA A 64 -2.12 6.03 8.00
N GLU A 65 -3.43 5.94 7.73
CA GLU A 65 -4.39 7.00 8.04
C GLU A 65 -4.47 7.30 9.55
N THR A 66 -4.31 6.28 10.39
CA THR A 66 -4.45 6.39 11.85
C THR A 66 -3.12 6.36 12.61
N ALA A 67 -2.12 5.65 12.08
CA ALA A 67 -0.83 5.38 12.71
C ALA A 67 0.29 5.27 11.64
N PRO A 68 0.64 6.37 10.95
CA PRO A 68 1.63 6.38 9.87
C PRO A 68 3.00 5.83 10.30
N GLU A 69 3.38 5.97 11.57
CA GLU A 69 4.61 5.42 12.15
C GLU A 69 4.70 3.89 12.06
N LEU A 70 3.57 3.19 12.04
CA LEU A 70 3.54 1.74 11.96
C LEU A 70 3.63 1.23 10.51
N ALA A 71 3.27 2.05 9.53
CA ALA A 71 3.32 1.70 8.11
C ALA A 71 4.60 2.22 7.41
N ALA A 72 5.16 3.34 7.86
CA ALA A 72 6.37 3.95 7.30
C ALA A 72 7.62 3.05 7.21
N PRO A 73 7.84 2.07 8.12
CA PRO A 73 8.99 1.15 8.03
C PRO A 73 8.96 0.21 6.82
N TYR A 74 7.81 -0.03 6.19
CA TYR A 74 7.67 -0.97 5.06
C TYR A 74 8.09 -0.36 3.70
N GLN A 75 9.24 0.32 3.70
CA GLN A 75 9.79 1.04 2.54
C GLN A 75 9.99 0.16 1.31
N LYS A 76 10.37 -1.10 1.50
CA LYS A 76 10.56 -2.07 0.42
C LYS A 76 9.25 -2.33 -0.33
N ILE A 77 8.15 -2.54 0.40
CA ILE A 77 6.81 -2.75 -0.19
C ILE A 77 6.38 -1.52 -0.99
N VAL A 78 6.60 -0.32 -0.45
CA VAL A 78 6.32 0.93 -1.16
C VAL A 78 7.05 0.98 -2.50
N ILE A 79 8.36 0.73 -2.53
CA ILE A 79 9.13 0.76 -3.79
C ILE A 79 8.67 -0.34 -4.75
N MET A 80 8.48 -1.56 -4.26
CA MET A 80 8.02 -2.68 -5.09
C MET A 80 6.64 -2.40 -5.69
N SER A 81 5.75 -1.74 -4.96
CA SER A 81 4.40 -1.42 -5.45
C SER A 81 4.37 -0.40 -6.58
N ILE A 82 5.24 0.63 -6.53
CA ILE A 82 5.37 1.63 -7.59
C ILE A 82 5.95 1.00 -8.86
N ALA A 83 6.81 -0.01 -8.69
CA ALA A 83 7.44 -0.74 -9.79
C ALA A 83 6.65 -1.98 -10.26
N ASP A 84 5.49 -2.28 -9.67
CA ASP A 84 4.71 -3.47 -10.00
C ASP A 84 4.18 -3.42 -11.46
N ARG A 85 3.72 -4.53 -12.00
CA ARG A 85 3.09 -4.59 -13.33
C ARG A 85 1.60 -4.25 -13.29
N ASP A 86 0.92 -4.52 -12.17
CA ASP A 86 -0.51 -4.29 -12.02
C ASP A 86 -0.81 -2.81 -11.73
N PRO A 87 -1.62 -2.12 -12.56
CA PRO A 87 -2.04 -0.75 -12.31
C PRO A 87 -2.68 -0.53 -10.94
N LEU A 88 -3.46 -1.48 -10.41
CA LEU A 88 -4.11 -1.35 -9.11
C LEU A 88 -3.07 -1.32 -7.97
N VAL A 89 -2.06 -2.18 -8.06
CA VAL A 89 -0.94 -2.22 -7.11
C VAL A 89 -0.18 -0.89 -7.15
N LYS A 90 0.13 -0.36 -8.35
CA LYS A 90 0.76 0.95 -8.50
C LYS A 90 -0.08 2.08 -7.88
N VAL A 91 -1.38 2.15 -8.20
CA VAL A 91 -2.28 3.19 -7.66
C VAL A 91 -2.35 3.13 -6.13
N ARG A 92 -2.51 1.94 -5.54
CA ARG A 92 -2.51 1.78 -4.08
C ARG A 92 -1.14 2.14 -3.47
N GLY A 93 -0.03 1.80 -4.14
CA GLY A 93 1.32 2.17 -3.76
C GLY A 93 1.55 3.68 -3.73
N ILE A 94 1.14 4.38 -4.79
CA ILE A 94 1.18 5.86 -4.87
C ILE A 94 0.32 6.48 -3.76
N GLY A 95 -0.88 5.93 -3.52
CA GLY A 95 -1.75 6.35 -2.43
C GLY A 95 -1.11 6.20 -1.05
N LEU A 96 -0.42 5.08 -0.80
CA LEU A 96 0.32 4.85 0.44
C LEU A 96 1.44 5.88 0.62
N VAL A 97 2.21 6.19 -0.43
CA VAL A 97 3.22 7.26 -0.37
C VAL A 97 2.57 8.60 -0.02
N ARG A 98 1.43 8.94 -0.63
CA ARG A 98 0.71 10.19 -0.35
C ARG A 98 0.36 10.35 1.13
N LEU A 99 -0.04 9.25 1.79
CA LEU A 99 -0.36 9.24 3.22
C LEU A 99 0.89 9.37 4.09
N LEU A 100 1.96 8.64 3.75
CA LEU A 100 3.16 8.57 4.57
C LEU A 100 4.08 9.79 4.41
N TRP A 101 4.09 10.42 3.23
CA TRP A 101 5.06 11.46 2.87
C TRP A 101 5.13 12.65 3.86
N PRO A 102 4.01 13.29 4.25
CA PRO A 102 4.07 14.44 5.16
C PRO A 102 4.65 14.07 6.52
N TRP A 103 4.25 12.91 7.04
CA TRP A 103 4.72 12.42 8.33
C TRP A 103 6.20 12.00 8.27
N ALA A 104 6.57 11.17 7.30
CA ALA A 104 7.92 10.61 7.18
C ALA A 104 8.99 11.70 7.00
N ASN A 105 8.70 12.73 6.20
CA ASN A 105 9.59 13.87 6.03
C ASN A 105 9.67 14.74 7.29
N SER A 106 8.54 15.00 7.97
CA SER A 106 8.55 15.81 9.20
C SER A 106 9.37 15.16 10.33
N LYS A 107 9.48 13.83 10.33
CA LYS A 107 10.20 13.05 11.34
C LYS A 107 11.60 12.60 10.90
N GLY A 108 11.98 12.85 9.64
CA GLY A 108 13.27 12.40 9.08
C GLY A 108 13.43 10.88 9.04
N ILE A 109 12.32 10.12 8.95
CA ILE A 109 12.34 8.65 8.96
C ILE A 109 12.78 8.09 7.61
N TRP A 110 12.41 8.77 6.53
CA TRP A 110 12.86 8.44 5.20
C TRP A 110 14.15 9.19 4.89
N SER A 111 15.20 8.45 4.51
CA SER A 111 16.47 9.06 4.13
C SER A 111 16.30 9.90 2.87
N ARG A 112 17.21 10.85 2.66
CA ARG A 112 17.20 11.67 1.45
C ARG A 112 17.27 10.81 0.18
N GLU A 113 18.12 9.79 0.19
CA GLU A 113 18.28 8.85 -0.93
C GLU A 113 16.97 8.09 -1.20
N TYR A 114 16.25 7.69 -0.15
CA TYR A 114 14.96 7.01 -0.30
C TYR A 114 13.89 7.95 -0.90
N SER A 115 13.80 9.19 -0.40
CA SER A 115 12.86 10.19 -0.93
C SER A 115 13.16 10.58 -2.38
N GLU A 116 14.45 10.66 -2.75
CA GLU A 116 14.89 10.86 -4.13
C GLU A 116 14.51 9.66 -5.01
N LEU A 117 14.70 8.43 -4.53
CA LEU A 117 14.30 7.20 -5.23
C LEU A 117 12.78 7.16 -5.49
N ILE A 118 11.95 7.51 -4.51
CA ILE A 118 10.50 7.61 -4.67
C ILE A 118 10.16 8.64 -5.76
N SER A 119 10.75 9.83 -5.69
CA SER A 119 10.50 10.91 -6.65
C SER A 119 10.86 10.48 -8.08
N LEU A 120 12.02 9.86 -8.27
CA LEU A 120 12.46 9.32 -9.56
C LEU A 120 11.56 8.20 -10.07
N SER A 121 11.06 7.35 -9.17
CA SER A 121 10.16 6.25 -9.52
C SER A 121 8.79 6.79 -9.97
N LEU A 122 8.27 7.81 -9.29
CA LEU A 122 7.03 8.48 -9.67
C LEU A 122 7.18 9.26 -10.99
N ASP A 123 8.31 9.92 -11.24
CA ASP A 123 8.56 10.64 -12.50
C ASP A 123 8.47 9.69 -13.70
N LYS A 124 8.94 8.44 -13.57
CA LYS A 124 8.82 7.41 -14.63
C LYS A 124 7.37 6.99 -14.90
N LEU A 125 6.49 7.11 -13.91
CA LEU A 125 5.08 6.72 -14.04
C LEU A 125 4.20 7.83 -14.65
N VAL A 126 4.68 9.07 -14.77
CA VAL A 126 3.89 10.21 -15.29
C VAL A 126 3.26 9.94 -16.66
N SER A 127 3.91 9.14 -17.50
CA SER A 127 3.40 8.74 -18.83
C SER A 127 2.63 7.41 -18.85
N ASP A 128 2.51 6.74 -17.70
CA ASP A 128 1.81 5.46 -17.57
C ASP A 128 0.30 5.63 -17.79
N LYS A 129 -0.23 4.81 -18.69
CA LYS A 129 -1.66 4.79 -19.09
C LYS A 129 -2.43 3.62 -18.48
N GLY A 130 -1.81 2.84 -17.61
CA GLY A 130 -2.49 1.79 -16.84
C GLY A 130 -3.64 2.41 -16.03
N GLU A 131 -4.79 1.75 -16.09
CA GLU A 131 -5.99 2.15 -15.36
C GLU A 131 -6.30 1.13 -14.28
N ALA A 132 -6.66 1.63 -13.10
CA ALA A 132 -7.13 0.84 -11.97
C ALA A 132 -8.56 1.26 -11.62
N TRP A 133 -9.43 0.28 -11.41
CA TRP A 133 -10.79 0.53 -10.95
C TRP A 133 -10.84 0.38 -9.43
N VAL A 134 -11.21 1.46 -8.74
CA VAL A 134 -11.29 1.51 -7.28
C VAL A 134 -12.70 1.87 -6.87
N TYR A 135 -13.23 1.16 -5.87
CA TYR A 135 -14.54 1.49 -5.30
C TYR A 135 -14.37 2.56 -4.22
N GLN A 136 -15.01 3.71 -4.39
CA GLN A 136 -15.00 4.83 -3.45
C GLN A 136 -16.40 5.47 -3.36
N VAL A 137 -16.85 5.82 -2.15
CA VAL A 137 -18.08 6.61 -1.89
C VAL A 137 -19.25 6.18 -2.78
N SER A 138 -19.53 4.87 -2.78
CA SER A 138 -20.64 4.22 -3.49
C SER A 138 -20.52 4.04 -5.00
N ASN A 139 -19.38 4.34 -5.64
CA ASN A 139 -19.18 4.08 -7.08
C ASN A 139 -17.78 3.52 -7.38
N PHE A 140 -17.66 2.82 -8.51
CA PHE A 140 -16.36 2.51 -9.09
C PHE A 140 -15.85 3.70 -9.90
N ILE A 141 -14.64 4.14 -9.59
CA ILE A 141 -13.92 5.16 -10.34
C ILE A 141 -12.73 4.53 -11.04
N SER A 142 -12.48 4.95 -12.30
CA SER A 142 -11.24 4.62 -12.99
C SER A 142 -10.18 5.65 -12.62
N ILE A 143 -9.02 5.17 -12.24
CA ILE A 143 -7.85 5.97 -11.86
C ILE A 143 -6.69 5.58 -12.77
N GLN A 144 -6.16 6.56 -13.51
CA GLN A 144 -4.98 6.35 -14.33
C GLN A 144 -3.71 6.54 -13.49
N VAL A 145 -2.79 5.57 -13.55
CA VAL A 145 -1.52 5.56 -12.79
C VAL A 145 -0.73 6.85 -12.98
N GLY A 146 -0.57 7.30 -14.22
CA GLY A 146 0.24 8.49 -14.50
C GLY A 146 -0.36 9.79 -14.00
N ASP A 147 -1.68 9.88 -13.88
CA ASP A 147 -2.33 11.08 -13.33
C ASP A 147 -2.18 11.14 -11.80
N GLU A 148 -2.28 10.00 -11.12
CA GLU A 148 -1.98 9.91 -9.69
C GLU A 148 -0.51 10.24 -9.39
N ALA A 149 0.42 9.70 -10.19
CA ALA A 149 1.85 10.00 -10.06
C ALA A 149 2.13 11.49 -10.23
N LYS A 150 1.57 12.14 -11.27
CA LYS A 150 1.67 13.61 -11.47
C LYS A 150 1.10 14.37 -10.29
N ALA A 151 -0.07 13.98 -9.78
CA ALA A 151 -0.73 14.65 -8.68
C ALA A 151 0.09 14.57 -7.39
N LEU A 152 0.72 13.42 -7.12
CA LEU A 152 1.60 13.27 -5.96
C LEU A 152 2.91 14.07 -6.14
N LEU A 153 3.54 14.02 -7.30
CA LEU A 153 4.79 14.73 -7.60
C LEU A 153 4.70 16.24 -7.33
N LYS A 154 3.57 16.86 -7.62
CA LYS A 154 3.32 18.28 -7.34
C LYS A 154 3.30 18.63 -5.84
N ASN A 155 3.05 17.65 -4.98
CA ASN A 155 2.96 17.85 -3.53
C ASN A 155 4.26 17.50 -2.80
N ILE A 156 5.15 16.75 -3.46
CA ILE A 156 6.37 16.23 -2.83
C ILE A 156 7.65 16.89 -3.33
N LYS A 157 7.60 17.56 -4.49
CA LYS A 157 8.64 18.46 -5.02
C LYS A 157 8.37 19.88 -4.57
#